data_AF-A0A1A9FZ03-F1
#
_entry.id   AF-A0A1A9FZ03-F1
#
_cell.length_a   1.000
_cell.length_b   1.000
_cell.length_c   1.000
_cell.angle_alpha   90.00
_cell.angle_beta   90.00
_cell.angle_gamma   90.00
#
_symmetry.space_group_name_H-M   'P 1'
#
loop_
_entity.id
_entity.type
_entity.pdbx_description
1 polymer ?
#
loop_
_entity_poly.entity_id
_entity_poly.type
_entity_poly.pdbx_seq_one_letter_code
_entity_poly.pdbx_strand_id
1 'polypeptide(L)'
;MTADETSSTDNQLRDEGSEIAALETQFDIVRYMRRKCEEYGLKFFIVFNLPGFEAEKLSAYSIVSNWPQEILAKYDALRMVRHSAGIRKLRLTTVPFSYDMREWIGESSEQTDFSELLDVMTGHGMLTGHFFPVHDALGNRGAIVWGGESPTLGRDERLMLQMISVHLFNRLAEIGAAWKSGQVVLTEREIQCLSWTAAGKTSLEIAEILGLSEHTVNHYLNQVTRKLEAVNRTQAVVKAIRRGLIA
;
A
#
# COMPACT_ATOMS: atom_id res chain seq x y z
N MET A 1 5.52 -7.98 -33.75
CA MET A 1 4.87 -8.93 -32.83
C MET A 1 4.76 -10.28 -33.50
N THR A 2 5.91 -10.91 -33.68
CA THR A 2 6.07 -12.31 -34.11
C THR A 2 6.01 -13.21 -32.87
N ALA A 3 5.70 -14.50 -33.06
CA ALA A 3 5.53 -15.48 -31.97
C ALA A 3 6.75 -15.62 -31.03
N ASP A 4 7.94 -15.23 -31.49
CA ASP A 4 9.19 -15.24 -30.70
C ASP A 4 9.22 -14.16 -29.60
N GLU A 5 8.70 -12.95 -29.87
CA GLU A 5 8.66 -11.87 -28.87
C GLU A 5 7.72 -12.24 -27.72
N THR A 6 6.60 -12.90 -28.03
CA THR A 6 5.60 -13.32 -27.04
C THR A 6 6.15 -14.42 -26.12
N SER A 7 6.90 -15.39 -26.66
CA SER A 7 7.52 -16.45 -25.86
C SER A 7 8.64 -15.94 -24.94
N SER A 8 9.35 -14.88 -25.34
CA SER A 8 10.42 -14.28 -24.53
C SER A 8 9.87 -13.50 -23.34
N THR A 9 8.84 -12.68 -23.55
CA THR A 9 8.19 -11.91 -22.47
C THR A 9 7.49 -12.82 -21.46
N ASP A 10 6.83 -13.89 -21.92
CA ASP A 10 6.19 -14.86 -21.03
C ASP A 10 7.20 -15.60 -20.13
N ASN A 11 8.37 -15.94 -20.66
CA ASN A 11 9.43 -16.54 -19.87
C ASN A 11 9.99 -15.56 -18.83
N GLN A 12 10.20 -14.30 -19.22
CA GLN A 12 10.67 -13.26 -18.30
C GLN A 12 9.66 -13.03 -17.16
N LEU A 13 8.36 -12.94 -17.46
CA LEU A 13 7.31 -12.80 -16.44
C LEU A 13 7.31 -13.94 -15.42
N ARG A 14 7.48 -15.19 -15.89
CA ARG A 14 7.53 -16.37 -15.02
C ARG A 14 8.78 -16.41 -14.16
N ASP A 15 9.91 -15.94 -14.68
CA ASP A 15 11.17 -15.87 -13.95
C ASP A 15 11.10 -14.85 -12.81
N GLU A 16 10.65 -13.63 -13.10
CA GLU A 16 10.49 -12.55 -12.11
C GLU A 16 9.55 -12.94 -10.95
N GLY A 17 8.39 -13.51 -11.28
CA GLY A 17 7.42 -13.96 -10.28
C GLY A 17 8.00 -15.04 -9.36
N SER A 18 8.79 -15.96 -9.92
CA SER A 18 9.42 -17.06 -9.17
C SER A 18 10.56 -16.56 -8.29
N GLU A 19 11.36 -15.62 -8.79
CA GLU A 19 12.44 -14.99 -8.00
C GLU A 19 11.86 -14.20 -6.82
N ILE A 20 10.83 -13.38 -7.04
CA ILE A 20 10.19 -12.59 -5.96
C ILE A 20 9.61 -13.53 -4.89
N ALA A 21 8.99 -14.63 -5.29
CA ALA A 21 8.43 -15.61 -4.35
C ALA A 21 9.50 -16.25 -3.44
N ALA A 22 10.74 -16.35 -3.92
CA ALA A 22 11.86 -16.93 -3.18
C ALA A 22 12.53 -15.95 -2.19
N LEU A 23 12.20 -14.65 -2.21
CA LEU A 23 12.77 -13.67 -1.29
C LEU A 23 12.26 -13.91 0.14
N GLU A 24 13.12 -13.98 1.14
CA GLU A 24 12.70 -14.34 2.51
C GLU A 24 12.73 -13.16 3.49
N THR A 25 13.53 -12.13 3.19
CA THR A 25 13.74 -10.99 4.07
C THR A 25 13.51 -9.65 3.38
N GLN A 26 13.30 -8.59 4.19
CA GLN A 26 13.30 -7.22 3.66
C GLN A 26 14.64 -6.84 3.00
N PHE A 27 15.75 -7.42 3.46
CA PHE A 27 17.06 -7.18 2.86
C PHE A 27 17.16 -7.76 1.44
N ASP A 28 16.62 -8.97 1.22
CA ASP A 28 16.55 -9.58 -0.11
C ASP A 28 15.75 -8.73 -1.07
N ILE A 29 14.63 -8.17 -0.59
CA ILE A 29 13.78 -7.25 -1.35
C ILE A 29 14.52 -5.96 -1.69
N VAL A 30 15.23 -5.34 -0.73
CA VAL A 30 16.08 -4.16 -1.01
C VAL A 30 17.09 -4.47 -2.11
N ARG A 31 17.76 -5.62 -2.03
CA ARG A 31 18.77 -6.03 -3.01
C ARG A 31 18.17 -6.25 -4.39
N TYR A 32 17.03 -6.94 -4.46
CA TYR A 32 16.27 -7.15 -5.68
C TYR A 32 15.85 -5.82 -6.32
N MET A 33 15.26 -4.92 -5.53
CA MET A 33 14.81 -3.61 -6.02
C MET A 33 15.97 -2.73 -6.51
N ARG A 34 17.13 -2.77 -5.84
CA ARG A 34 18.33 -2.06 -6.33
C ARG A 34 18.79 -2.57 -7.70
N ARG A 35 18.83 -3.89 -7.89
CA ARG A 35 19.16 -4.50 -9.20
C ARG A 35 18.16 -4.06 -10.28
N LYS A 36 16.86 -4.02 -9.96
CA LYS A 36 15.84 -3.53 -10.90
C LYS A 36 15.97 -2.03 -11.18
N CYS A 37 16.37 -1.23 -10.20
CA CYS A 37 16.73 0.16 -10.49
C CYS A 37 17.81 0.25 -11.57
N GLU A 38 18.91 -0.50 -11.43
CA GLU A 38 20.00 -0.53 -12.42
C GLU A 38 19.50 -1.01 -13.81
N GLU A 39 18.69 -2.06 -13.86
CA GLU A 39 18.15 -2.65 -15.10
C GLU A 39 17.24 -1.67 -15.87
N TYR A 40 16.40 -0.92 -15.17
CA TYR A 40 15.44 0.02 -15.77
C TYR A 40 15.97 1.47 -15.84
N GLY A 41 17.24 1.72 -15.54
CA GLY A 41 17.82 3.07 -15.53
C GLY A 41 17.20 4.01 -14.48
N LEU A 42 16.69 3.43 -13.39
CA LEU A 42 16.15 4.14 -12.24
C LEU A 42 17.19 4.16 -11.11
N LYS A 43 16.99 5.02 -10.11
CA LYS A 43 17.97 5.20 -9.02
C LYS A 43 17.35 5.06 -7.65
N PHE A 44 16.09 5.44 -7.52
CA PHE A 44 15.39 5.50 -6.25
C PHE A 44 14.17 4.60 -6.25
N PHE A 45 13.84 4.08 -5.07
CA PHE A 45 12.58 3.43 -4.82
C PHE A 45 12.13 3.68 -3.39
N ILE A 46 10.81 3.66 -3.19
CA ILE A 46 10.18 3.58 -1.89
C ILE A 46 8.92 2.71 -1.98
N VAL A 47 8.74 1.85 -0.99
CA VAL A 47 7.54 1.05 -0.78
C VAL A 47 6.88 1.53 0.49
N PHE A 48 5.61 1.91 0.43
CA PHE A 48 4.90 2.41 1.60
C PHE A 48 3.43 2.02 1.61
N ASN A 49 2.87 1.93 2.82
CA ASN A 49 1.42 1.86 3.01
C ASN A 49 0.82 3.24 2.80
N LEU A 50 -0.28 3.35 2.05
CA LEU A 50 -0.90 4.62 1.72
C LEU A 50 -1.26 5.39 3.00
N PRO A 51 -0.66 6.57 3.27
CA PRO A 51 -0.89 7.27 4.52
C PRO A 51 -2.36 7.66 4.73
N GLY A 52 -2.81 7.76 5.98
CA GLY A 52 -4.13 8.33 6.31
C GLY A 52 -4.21 9.82 5.94
N PHE A 53 -5.41 10.41 5.97
CA PHE A 53 -5.60 11.85 5.70
C PHE A 53 -4.89 12.74 6.72
N GLU A 54 -4.80 12.28 7.98
CA GLU A 54 -4.14 13.00 9.07
C GLU A 54 -2.62 12.79 9.14
N ALA A 55 -2.07 11.96 8.25
CA ALA A 55 -0.65 11.63 8.29
C ALA A 55 0.24 12.86 8.05
N GLU A 56 1.25 13.03 8.90
CA GLU A 56 2.22 14.13 8.78
C GLU A 56 3.56 13.68 8.18
N LYS A 57 3.94 12.42 8.40
CA LYS A 57 5.24 11.87 8.04
C LYS A 57 5.09 10.70 7.09
N LEU A 58 5.86 10.68 6.01
CA LEU A 58 5.95 9.55 5.09
C LEU A 58 6.80 8.43 5.69
N SER A 59 7.84 8.78 6.45
CA SER A 59 8.72 7.79 7.08
C SER A 59 7.98 6.79 7.98
N ALA A 60 6.91 7.23 8.66
CA ALA A 60 6.07 6.38 9.50
C ALA A 60 5.29 5.31 8.72
N TYR A 61 5.19 5.44 7.40
CA TYR A 61 4.48 4.51 6.51
C TYR A 61 5.40 3.80 5.53
N SER A 62 6.67 4.20 5.47
CA SER A 62 7.70 3.56 4.65
C SER A 62 7.97 2.15 5.17
N ILE A 63 7.91 1.17 4.28
CA ILE A 63 8.25 -0.23 4.57
C ILE A 63 9.70 -0.48 4.19
N VAL A 64 10.07 -0.11 2.95
CA VAL A 64 11.43 -0.25 2.42
C VAL A 64 11.71 0.95 1.52
N SER A 65 12.90 1.53 1.60
CA SER A 65 13.30 2.67 0.76
C SER A 65 14.81 2.70 0.58
N ASN A 66 15.27 3.26 -0.54
CA ASN A 66 16.66 3.72 -0.70
C ASN A 66 16.76 5.25 -0.86
N TRP A 67 15.68 5.99 -0.57
CA TRP A 67 15.73 7.46 -0.61
C TRP A 67 16.82 7.97 0.34
N PRO A 68 17.62 8.96 -0.07
CA PRO A 68 18.54 9.65 0.83
C PRO A 68 17.83 10.13 2.09
N GLN A 69 18.42 9.86 3.25
CA GLN A 69 17.79 10.17 4.53
C GLN A 69 17.46 11.67 4.67
N GLU A 70 18.30 12.54 4.11
CA GLU A 70 18.05 13.99 4.13
C GLU A 70 16.81 14.40 3.32
N ILE A 71 16.54 13.74 2.19
CA ILE A 71 15.33 14.00 1.39
C ILE A 71 14.10 13.57 2.18
N LEU A 72 14.10 12.36 2.75
CA LEU A 72 12.97 11.88 3.53
C LEU A 72 12.74 12.72 4.80
N ALA A 73 13.81 13.15 5.48
CA ALA A 73 13.73 14.03 6.64
C ALA A 73 13.15 15.41 6.28
N LYS A 74 13.58 16.01 5.17
CA LYS A 74 13.02 17.28 4.67
C LYS A 74 11.56 17.12 4.25
N TYR A 75 11.22 16.04 3.55
CA TYR A 75 9.86 15.70 3.16
C TYR A 75 8.91 15.64 4.37
N ASP A 76 9.36 15.02 5.46
CA ASP A 76 8.61 14.94 6.72
C ASP A 76 8.54 16.26 7.48
N ALA A 77 9.65 17.01 7.55
CA ALA A 77 9.71 18.30 8.22
C ALA A 77 8.74 19.32 7.59
N LEU A 78 8.61 19.27 6.25
CA LEU A 78 7.68 20.09 5.47
C LEU A 78 6.26 19.52 5.43
N ARG A 79 6.00 18.38 6.10
CA ARG A 79 4.70 17.68 6.09
C ARG A 79 4.17 17.42 4.68
N MET A 80 5.07 17.07 3.76
CA MET A 80 4.74 16.93 2.33
C MET A 80 3.69 15.87 2.04
N VAL A 81 3.45 14.92 2.96
CA VAL A 81 2.34 13.96 2.83
C VAL A 81 0.99 14.63 2.59
N ARG A 82 0.74 15.80 3.21
CA ARG A 82 -0.52 16.54 3.07
C ARG A 82 -0.64 17.28 1.74
N HIS A 83 0.48 17.69 1.17
CA HIS A 83 0.56 18.51 -0.03
C HIS A 83 0.86 17.67 -1.28
N SER A 84 1.25 16.40 -1.13
CA SER A 84 1.62 15.51 -2.22
C SER A 84 0.47 15.18 -3.17
N ALA A 85 0.58 15.66 -4.41
CA ALA A 85 -0.33 15.31 -5.48
C ALA A 85 -0.20 13.83 -5.84
N GLY A 86 1.00 13.25 -5.78
CA GLY A 86 1.22 11.80 -5.89
C GLY A 86 0.40 11.03 -4.87
N ILE A 87 0.52 11.37 -3.58
CA ILE A 87 -0.25 10.70 -2.50
C ILE A 87 -1.75 10.96 -2.64
N ARG A 88 -2.17 12.18 -3.03
CA ARG A 88 -3.58 12.50 -3.27
C ARG A 88 -4.15 11.66 -4.41
N LYS A 89 -3.44 11.56 -5.54
CA LYS A 89 -3.85 10.79 -6.72
C LYS A 89 -3.90 9.30 -6.42
N LEU A 90 -2.95 8.76 -5.63
CA LEU A 90 -2.98 7.36 -5.16
C LEU A 90 -4.28 7.00 -4.43
N ARG A 91 -4.98 7.97 -3.81
CA ARG A 91 -6.29 7.72 -3.18
C ARG A 91 -7.40 7.49 -4.20
N LEU A 92 -7.27 8.08 -5.38
CA LEU A 92 -8.31 8.16 -6.42
C LEU A 92 -8.09 7.18 -7.58
N THR A 93 -6.93 6.54 -7.69
CA THR A 93 -6.61 5.63 -8.81
C THR A 93 -5.99 4.32 -8.34
N THR A 94 -6.17 3.29 -9.16
CA THR A 94 -5.44 2.01 -9.12
C THR A 94 -4.55 1.82 -10.35
N VAL A 95 -4.53 2.79 -11.26
CA VAL A 95 -3.72 2.77 -12.49
C VAL A 95 -2.37 3.45 -12.24
N PRO A 96 -1.23 2.87 -12.69
CA PRO A 96 0.07 3.52 -12.58
C PRO A 96 0.12 4.89 -13.25
N PHE A 97 0.86 5.81 -12.66
CA PHE A 97 1.07 7.15 -13.19
C PHE A 97 2.47 7.65 -12.89
N SER A 98 2.85 8.77 -13.50
CA SER A 98 4.17 9.37 -13.30
C SER A 98 4.03 10.86 -13.08
N TYR A 99 4.97 11.42 -12.33
CA TYR A 99 5.10 12.85 -12.11
C TYR A 99 6.54 13.27 -12.30
N ASP A 100 6.70 14.42 -12.94
CA ASP A 100 7.91 15.23 -12.82
C ASP A 100 7.78 16.08 -11.55
N MET A 101 8.75 15.95 -10.65
CA MET A 101 8.75 16.64 -9.36
C MET A 101 8.84 18.17 -9.54
N ARG A 102 9.40 18.65 -10.66
CA ARG A 102 9.51 20.08 -10.99
C ARG A 102 8.15 20.68 -11.33
N GLU A 103 7.35 19.96 -12.10
CA GLU A 103 5.98 20.37 -12.45
C GLU A 103 5.04 20.26 -11.24
N TRP A 104 5.22 19.22 -10.42
CA TRP A 104 4.39 18.95 -9.25
C TRP A 104 4.49 20.02 -8.16
N ILE A 105 5.68 20.54 -7.88
CA ILE A 105 5.87 21.57 -6.84
C ILE A 105 5.30 22.92 -7.28
N GLY A 106 5.35 23.25 -8.57
CA GLY A 106 4.82 24.50 -9.13
C GLY A 106 3.30 24.65 -9.02
N GLU A 107 2.54 23.55 -9.06
CA GLU A 107 1.08 23.58 -8.90
C GLU A 107 0.61 23.69 -7.44
N SER A 108 1.51 23.41 -6.49
CA SER A 108 1.16 23.31 -5.06
C SER A 108 1.41 24.60 -4.26
N SER A 109 1.96 25.66 -4.87
CA SER A 109 2.45 26.84 -4.16
C SER A 109 1.53 28.07 -4.27
N GLU A 110 0.64 28.24 -3.29
CA GLU A 110 0.28 29.59 -2.83
C GLU A 110 0.72 29.85 -1.38
N GLN A 111 1.09 28.84 -0.59
CA GLN A 111 1.24 28.98 0.87
C GLN A 111 2.49 28.34 1.51
N THR A 112 3.31 27.56 0.79
CA THR A 112 4.52 26.95 1.36
C THR A 112 5.62 26.86 0.32
N ASP A 113 6.82 27.32 0.68
CA ASP A 113 8.01 27.24 -0.16
C ASP A 113 8.64 25.85 -0.05
N PHE A 114 8.75 25.17 -1.19
CA PHE A 114 9.34 23.83 -1.30
C PHE A 114 10.62 23.82 -2.15
N SER A 115 11.15 25.01 -2.51
CA SER A 115 12.33 25.16 -3.35
C SER A 115 13.54 24.41 -2.82
N GLU A 116 13.81 24.50 -1.51
CA GLU A 116 14.93 23.81 -0.88
C GLU A 116 14.81 22.28 -1.01
N LEU A 117 13.60 21.73 -0.87
CA LEU A 117 13.39 20.29 -1.06
C LEU A 117 13.60 19.90 -2.53
N LEU A 118 13.11 20.72 -3.47
CA LEU A 118 13.30 20.50 -4.90
C LEU A 118 14.79 20.54 -5.29
N ASP A 119 15.55 21.47 -4.74
CA ASP A 119 16.99 21.61 -5.00
C ASP A 119 17.75 20.38 -4.51
N VAL A 120 17.43 19.88 -3.31
CA VAL A 120 18.05 18.67 -2.76
C VAL A 120 17.67 17.45 -3.60
N MET A 121 16.39 17.27 -3.94
CA MET A 121 15.95 16.17 -4.80
C MET A 121 16.63 16.22 -6.19
N THR A 122 16.73 17.40 -6.77
CA THR A 122 17.40 17.65 -8.06
C THR A 122 18.89 17.34 -7.98
N GLY A 123 19.58 17.76 -6.91
CA GLY A 123 21.00 17.46 -6.68
C GLY A 123 21.30 15.96 -6.57
N HIS A 124 20.31 15.16 -6.16
CA HIS A 124 20.41 13.69 -6.14
C HIS A 124 20.00 13.02 -7.46
N GLY A 125 19.48 13.75 -8.43
CA GLY A 125 18.90 13.19 -9.66
C GLY A 125 17.53 12.54 -9.42
N MET A 126 16.79 12.99 -8.40
CA MET A 126 15.45 12.51 -8.07
C MET A 126 14.41 13.46 -8.68
N LEU A 127 14.30 13.43 -10.00
CA LEU A 127 13.46 14.37 -10.76
C LEU A 127 12.08 13.81 -11.02
N THR A 128 11.95 12.48 -11.13
CA THR A 128 10.73 11.84 -11.59
C THR A 128 10.34 10.72 -10.64
N GLY A 129 9.04 10.53 -10.48
CA GLY A 129 8.46 9.45 -9.68
C GLY A 129 7.39 8.70 -10.49
N HIS A 130 7.59 7.41 -10.67
CA HIS A 130 6.65 6.47 -11.28
C HIS A 130 5.94 5.70 -10.16
N PHE A 131 4.66 6.00 -9.98
CA PHE A 131 3.82 5.48 -8.90
C PHE A 131 3.03 4.27 -9.39
N PHE A 132 3.17 3.16 -8.67
CA PHE A 132 2.45 1.91 -8.90
C PHE A 132 1.57 1.62 -7.69
N PRO A 133 0.25 1.92 -7.77
CA PRO A 133 -0.70 1.56 -6.73
C PRO A 133 -0.72 0.04 -6.54
N VAL A 134 -0.69 -0.42 -5.29
CA VAL A 134 -0.69 -1.85 -4.93
C VAL A 134 -1.59 -2.10 -3.73
N HIS A 135 -2.04 -3.35 -3.58
CA HIS A 135 -2.94 -3.79 -2.52
C HIS A 135 -2.54 -5.17 -2.04
N ASP A 136 -2.75 -5.46 -0.76
CA ASP A 136 -2.62 -6.81 -0.22
C ASP A 136 -3.98 -7.52 -0.06
N ALA A 137 -3.94 -8.79 0.34
CA ALA A 137 -5.14 -9.60 0.56
C ALA A 137 -6.06 -9.08 1.68
N LEU A 138 -5.55 -8.22 2.58
CA LEU A 138 -6.34 -7.58 3.64
C LEU A 138 -6.97 -6.26 3.17
N GLY A 139 -6.77 -5.88 1.91
CA GLY A 139 -7.24 -4.63 1.34
C GLY A 139 -6.42 -3.41 1.78
N ASN A 140 -5.25 -3.60 2.41
CA ASN A 140 -4.35 -2.49 2.69
C ASN A 140 -3.86 -1.93 1.36
N ARG A 141 -3.96 -0.60 1.22
CA ARG A 141 -3.49 0.13 0.05
C ARG A 141 -2.06 0.58 0.28
N GLY A 142 -1.23 0.47 -0.75
CA GLY A 142 0.12 0.99 -0.75
C GLY A 142 0.50 1.53 -2.12
N ALA A 143 1.76 1.94 -2.22
CA ALA A 143 2.39 2.20 -3.49
C ALA A 143 3.84 1.76 -3.46
N ILE A 144 4.32 1.34 -4.62
CA ILE A 144 5.73 1.30 -4.92
C ILE A 144 6.00 2.45 -5.87
N VAL A 145 6.96 3.28 -5.51
CA VAL A 145 7.39 4.43 -6.31
C VAL A 145 8.81 4.18 -6.72
N TRP A 146 9.04 4.15 -8.03
CA TRP A 146 10.37 4.10 -8.62
C TRP A 146 10.72 5.48 -9.15
N GLY A 147 11.93 5.96 -8.92
CA GLY A 147 12.34 7.32 -9.28
C GLY A 147 13.73 7.39 -9.87
N GLY A 148 13.99 8.49 -10.56
CA GLY A 148 15.26 8.76 -11.22
C GLY A 148 15.20 10.07 -11.98
N GLU A 149 15.94 10.15 -13.08
CA GLU A 149 16.00 11.34 -13.94
C GLU A 149 15.07 11.24 -15.15
N SER A 150 14.73 10.02 -15.60
CA SER A 150 13.92 9.81 -16.79
C SER A 150 12.45 10.19 -16.56
N PRO A 151 11.84 11.06 -17.38
CA PRO A 151 10.46 11.50 -17.19
C PRO A 151 9.43 10.45 -17.57
N THR A 152 9.80 9.44 -18.36
CA THR A 152 8.84 8.47 -18.90
C THR A 152 9.42 7.07 -18.92
N LEU A 153 8.60 6.12 -18.44
CA LEU A 153 8.79 4.70 -18.70
C LEU A 153 8.04 4.31 -19.99
N GLY A 154 8.69 3.50 -20.81
CA GLY A 154 8.07 2.81 -21.94
C GLY A 154 6.89 1.95 -21.50
N ARG A 155 6.04 1.56 -22.46
CA ARG A 155 4.84 0.77 -22.15
C ARG A 155 5.20 -0.56 -21.48
N ASP A 156 6.15 -1.28 -22.04
CA ASP A 156 6.52 -2.62 -21.59
C ASP A 156 7.24 -2.57 -20.24
N GLU A 157 8.13 -1.59 -20.05
CA GLU A 157 8.77 -1.32 -18.75
C GLU A 157 7.73 -1.03 -17.66
N ARG A 158 6.72 -0.22 -17.97
CA ARG A 158 5.63 0.09 -17.04
C ARG A 158 4.81 -1.15 -16.69
N LEU A 159 4.50 -2.00 -17.67
CA LEU A 159 3.76 -3.25 -17.43
C LEU A 159 4.57 -4.21 -16.55
N MET A 160 5.87 -4.36 -16.84
CA MET A 160 6.77 -5.20 -16.05
C MET A 160 6.93 -4.67 -14.63
N LEU A 161 7.20 -3.37 -14.45
CA LEU A 161 7.32 -2.75 -13.14
C LEU A 161 6.00 -2.79 -12.37
N GLN A 162 4.84 -2.74 -13.03
CA GLN A 162 3.55 -2.95 -12.39
C GLN A 162 3.42 -4.38 -11.84
N MET A 163 3.74 -5.39 -12.65
CA MET A 163 3.75 -6.79 -12.20
C MET A 163 4.70 -6.96 -11.01
N ILE A 164 5.96 -6.55 -11.16
CA ILE A 164 6.97 -6.61 -10.10
C ILE A 164 6.45 -5.92 -8.83
N SER A 165 5.82 -4.76 -8.96
CA SER A 165 5.35 -3.99 -7.81
C SER A 165 4.26 -4.74 -7.03
N VAL A 166 3.29 -5.35 -7.73
CA VAL A 166 2.23 -6.14 -7.10
C VAL A 166 2.82 -7.35 -6.36
N HIS A 167 3.71 -8.10 -7.00
CA HIS A 167 4.33 -9.27 -6.40
C HIS A 167 5.21 -8.92 -5.19
N LEU A 168 6.02 -7.85 -5.29
CA LEU A 168 6.85 -7.39 -4.17
C LEU A 168 6.02 -6.93 -2.97
N PHE A 169 4.93 -6.20 -3.20
CA PHE A 169 4.10 -5.71 -2.10
C PHE A 169 3.41 -6.86 -1.35
N ASN A 170 2.88 -7.84 -2.07
CA ASN A 170 2.34 -9.06 -1.47
C ASN A 170 3.41 -9.83 -0.69
N ARG A 171 4.61 -9.97 -1.25
CA ARG A 171 5.70 -10.67 -0.57
C ARG A 171 6.15 -9.95 0.71
N LEU A 172 6.24 -8.62 0.69
CA LEU A 172 6.49 -7.83 1.90
C LEU A 172 5.41 -8.03 2.96
N ALA A 173 4.14 -8.10 2.56
CA ALA A 173 3.03 -8.36 3.46
C ALA A 173 3.14 -9.76 4.09
N GLU A 174 3.48 -10.79 3.32
CA GLU A 174 3.72 -12.15 3.81
C GLU A 174 4.88 -12.22 4.79
N ILE A 175 6.02 -11.66 4.42
CA ILE A 175 7.21 -11.58 5.28
C ILE A 175 6.83 -10.86 6.58
N GLY A 176 6.16 -9.71 6.51
CA GLY A 176 5.73 -8.94 7.68
C GLY A 176 4.65 -9.62 8.54
N ALA A 177 3.73 -10.37 7.93
CA ALA A 177 2.68 -11.11 8.61
C ALA A 177 3.22 -12.30 9.39
N ALA A 178 4.28 -12.96 8.90
CA ALA A 178 4.98 -14.02 9.62
C ALA A 178 5.50 -13.56 11.00
N TRP A 179 5.81 -12.26 11.15
CA TRP A 179 6.21 -11.66 12.43
C TRP A 179 5.02 -11.20 13.29
N LYS A 180 3.85 -10.95 12.68
CA LYS A 180 2.62 -10.54 13.37
C LYS A 180 1.71 -11.74 13.62
N SER A 181 2.27 -12.82 14.18
CA SER A 181 1.51 -14.02 14.56
C SER A 181 0.53 -13.69 15.70
N GLY A 182 -0.67 -13.26 15.30
CA GLY A 182 -1.80 -12.91 16.17
C GLY A 182 -3.07 -12.71 15.36
N GLN A 183 -3.28 -13.53 14.33
CA GLN A 183 -4.45 -13.44 13.47
C GLN A 183 -5.70 -13.72 14.32
N VAL A 184 -6.55 -12.72 14.48
CA VAL A 184 -7.79 -12.86 15.25
C VAL A 184 -8.76 -13.70 14.44
N VAL A 185 -9.01 -14.93 14.91
CA VAL A 185 -9.99 -15.84 14.31
C VAL A 185 -11.36 -15.59 14.96
N LEU A 186 -12.33 -15.20 14.14
CA LEU A 186 -13.73 -15.13 14.52
C LEU A 186 -14.43 -16.43 14.12
N THR A 187 -15.37 -16.88 14.95
CA THR A 187 -16.26 -18.00 14.61
C THR A 187 -17.29 -17.59 13.57
N GLU A 188 -17.88 -18.57 12.88
CA GLU A 188 -18.90 -18.31 11.87
C GLU A 188 -20.09 -17.50 12.42
N ARG A 189 -20.55 -17.80 13.64
CA ARG A 189 -21.64 -17.05 14.29
C ARG A 189 -21.26 -15.62 14.64
N GLU A 190 -20.02 -15.40 15.06
CA GLU A 190 -19.49 -14.06 15.29
C GLU A 190 -19.44 -13.25 13.99
N ILE A 191 -18.97 -13.85 12.89
CA ILE A 191 -18.94 -13.25 11.55
C ILE A 191 -20.35 -12.91 11.08
N GLN A 192 -21.31 -13.83 11.22
CA GLN A 192 -22.71 -13.59 10.84
C GLN A 192 -23.34 -12.42 11.62
N CYS A 193 -23.22 -12.40 12.95
CA CYS A 193 -23.75 -11.31 13.77
C CYS A 193 -23.10 -9.96 13.41
N LEU A 194 -21.79 -9.95 13.20
CA LEU A 194 -21.05 -8.74 12.86
C LEU A 194 -21.37 -8.23 11.45
N SER A 195 -21.59 -9.13 10.48
CA SER A 195 -21.97 -8.78 9.10
C SER A 195 -23.34 -8.10 9.06
N TRP A 196 -24.33 -8.61 9.78
CA TRP A 196 -25.64 -7.95 9.87
C TRP A 196 -25.57 -6.62 10.63
N THR A 197 -24.69 -6.52 11.64
CA THR A 197 -24.42 -5.25 12.31
C THR A 197 -23.82 -4.23 11.33
N ALA A 198 -22.91 -4.65 10.45
CA ALA A 198 -22.34 -3.80 9.39
C ALA A 198 -23.41 -3.34 8.38
N ALA A 199 -24.41 -4.17 8.10
CA ALA A 199 -25.59 -3.84 7.29
C ALA A 199 -26.61 -2.93 8.03
N GLY A 200 -26.32 -2.49 9.26
CA GLY A 200 -27.16 -1.56 10.02
C GLY A 200 -28.30 -2.22 10.81
N LYS A 201 -28.28 -3.54 10.99
CA LYS A 201 -29.31 -4.27 11.77
C LYS A 201 -29.12 -4.15 13.27
N THR A 202 -30.23 -4.05 13.99
CA THR A 202 -30.28 -4.09 15.45
C THR A 202 -30.12 -5.51 15.97
N SER A 203 -29.73 -5.68 17.25
CA SER A 203 -29.59 -7.02 17.85
C SER A 203 -30.88 -7.84 17.77
N LEU A 204 -32.04 -7.19 17.84
CA LEU A 204 -33.35 -7.83 17.74
C LEU A 204 -33.59 -8.35 16.32
N GLU A 205 -33.40 -7.52 15.28
CA GLU A 205 -33.51 -7.96 13.89
C GLU A 205 -32.52 -9.08 13.56
N ILE A 206 -31.28 -9.00 14.07
CA ILE A 206 -30.27 -10.05 13.88
C ILE A 206 -30.71 -11.36 14.53
N ALA A 207 -31.31 -11.29 15.71
CA ALA A 207 -31.83 -12.45 16.42
C ALA A 207 -32.94 -13.14 15.62
N GLU A 208 -33.86 -12.36 15.05
CA GLU A 208 -34.91 -12.85 14.14
C GLU A 208 -34.32 -13.50 12.88
N ILE A 209 -33.34 -12.84 12.24
CA ILE A 209 -32.70 -13.34 11.01
C ILE A 209 -31.94 -14.65 11.25
N LEU A 210 -31.22 -14.76 12.37
CA LEU A 210 -30.34 -15.89 12.66
C LEU A 210 -31.01 -17.02 13.48
N GLY A 211 -32.26 -16.83 13.89
CA GLY A 211 -32.96 -17.77 14.77
C GLY A 211 -32.32 -17.89 16.15
N LEU A 212 -31.85 -16.77 16.71
CA LEU A 212 -31.19 -16.69 18.02
C LEU A 212 -32.00 -15.83 18.99
N SER A 213 -31.60 -15.78 20.26
CA SER A 213 -32.10 -14.76 21.18
C SER A 213 -31.30 -13.46 21.03
N GLU A 214 -31.92 -12.31 21.31
CA GLU A 214 -31.21 -11.02 21.34
C GLU A 214 -30.01 -11.05 22.31
N HIS A 215 -30.15 -11.74 23.45
CA HIS A 215 -29.07 -11.94 24.39
C HIS A 215 -27.88 -12.69 23.79
N THR A 216 -28.14 -13.76 23.01
CA THR A 216 -27.11 -14.55 22.33
C THR A 216 -26.39 -13.71 21.26
N VAL A 217 -27.11 -12.88 20.50
CA VAL A 217 -26.50 -11.96 19.54
C VAL A 217 -25.61 -10.95 20.25
N ASN A 218 -26.09 -10.33 21.33
CA ASN A 218 -25.32 -9.41 22.15
C ASN A 218 -24.05 -10.07 22.71
N HIS A 219 -24.14 -11.34 23.11
CA HIS A 219 -23.00 -12.11 23.57
C HIS A 219 -21.93 -12.27 22.48
N TYR A 220 -22.31 -12.68 21.27
CA TYR A 220 -21.38 -12.80 20.14
C TYR A 220 -20.73 -11.44 19.78
N LEU A 221 -21.51 -10.36 19.71
CA LEU A 221 -20.98 -9.03 19.39
C LEU A 221 -20.02 -8.51 20.47
N ASN A 222 -20.26 -8.83 21.74
CA ASN A 222 -19.33 -8.50 22.82
C ASN A 222 -18.02 -9.31 22.72
N GLN A 223 -18.11 -10.60 22.38
CA GLN A 223 -16.91 -11.42 22.13
C GLN A 223 -16.08 -10.87 20.97
N VAL A 224 -16.73 -10.52 19.84
CA VAL A 224 -16.07 -9.90 18.68
C VAL A 224 -15.39 -8.59 19.07
N THR A 225 -16.11 -7.72 19.79
CA THR A 225 -15.60 -6.42 20.23
C THR A 225 -14.31 -6.60 21.05
N ARG A 226 -14.30 -7.57 21.98
CA ARG A 226 -13.10 -7.91 22.75
C ARG A 226 -11.98 -8.52 21.88
N LYS A 227 -12.30 -9.50 21.03
CA LYS A 227 -11.33 -10.16 20.15
C LYS A 227 -10.64 -9.19 19.19
N LEU A 228 -11.35 -8.16 18.74
CA LEU A 228 -10.82 -7.11 17.87
C LEU A 228 -10.23 -5.92 18.64
N GLU A 229 -10.20 -5.98 19.98
CA GLU A 229 -9.73 -4.90 20.85
C GLU A 229 -10.45 -3.57 20.53
N ALA A 230 -11.74 -3.66 20.21
CA ALA A 230 -12.57 -2.51 19.90
C ALA A 230 -13.25 -1.97 21.17
N VAL A 231 -13.50 -0.66 21.21
CA VAL A 231 -14.18 0.02 22.32
C VAL A 231 -15.70 -0.02 22.17
N ASN A 232 -16.20 -0.29 20.95
CA ASN A 232 -17.63 -0.43 20.66
C ASN A 232 -17.86 -1.27 19.39
N ARG A 233 -19.13 -1.62 19.14
CA ARG A 233 -19.55 -2.45 18.00
C ARG A 233 -19.22 -1.82 16.66
N THR A 234 -19.40 -0.51 16.52
CA THR A 234 -19.07 0.22 15.29
C THR A 234 -17.59 0.13 14.96
N GLN A 235 -16.72 0.32 15.96
CA GLN A 235 -15.28 0.16 15.79
C GLN A 235 -14.92 -1.31 15.51
N ALA A 236 -15.62 -2.27 16.11
CA ALA A 236 -15.45 -3.69 15.82
C ALA A 236 -15.76 -4.02 14.35
N VAL A 237 -16.88 -3.49 13.82
CA VAL A 237 -17.22 -3.59 12.39
C VAL A 237 -16.12 -3.00 11.52
N VAL A 238 -15.68 -1.76 11.79
CA VAL A 238 -14.62 -1.10 11.01
C VAL A 238 -13.31 -1.90 11.04
N LYS A 239 -12.92 -2.42 12.21
CA LYS A 239 -11.72 -3.25 12.35
C LYS A 239 -11.85 -4.59 11.61
N ALA A 240 -13.03 -5.21 11.63
CA ALA A 240 -13.27 -6.46 10.93
C ALA A 240 -13.21 -6.30 9.41
N ILE A 241 -13.83 -5.26 8.86
CA ILE A 241 -13.74 -4.91 7.43
C ILE A 241 -12.28 -4.67 7.03
N ARG A 242 -11.53 -3.88 7.80
CA ARG A 242 -10.10 -3.60 7.55
C ARG A 242 -9.19 -4.83 7.65
N ARG A 243 -9.65 -5.89 8.31
CA ARG A 243 -8.92 -7.16 8.44
C ARG A 243 -9.44 -8.22 7.46
N GLY A 244 -10.38 -7.87 6.58
CA GLY A 244 -11.00 -8.81 5.64
C GLY A 244 -11.83 -9.92 6.30
N LEU A 245 -12.27 -9.72 7.56
CA LEU A 245 -13.05 -10.72 8.30
C LEU A 245 -14.55 -10.71 7.92
N ILE A 246 -15.04 -9.59 7.38
CA ILE A 246 -16.38 -9.36 6.83
C ILE A 246 -16.28 -8.38 5.64
N ALA A 247 -17.29 -8.37 4.76
CA ALA A 247 -17.37 -7.52 3.57
C ALA A 247 -18.37 -6.37 3.74
#